data_AF-A0A1E2WTI9-F1
#
_entry.id   AF-A0A1E2WTI9-F1
#
_cell.length_a   1.000
_cell.length_b   1.000
_cell.length_c   1.000
_cell.angle_alpha   90.00
_cell.angle_beta   90.00
_cell.angle_gamma   90.00
#
_symmetry.space_group_name_H-M   'P 1'
#
loop_
_entity.id
_entity.type
_entity.pdbx_description
1 polymer ?
#
loop_
_entity_poly.entity_id
_entity_poly.type
_entity_poly.pdbx_seq_one_letter_code
_entity_poly.pdbx_strand_id
1 'polypeptide(L)'
;MSDYSTNPIPKASSEALNSNSQTSEINDELTLLRSLLLDIEPTKLKKFYERLDNPQIQPEDISQMLPEAVILRSKQDKQLGQVMVSTVEDAIEVSVKQDHNVLADALFPVIGPATRKAISTALEEMMQSMNQTLEHSLSPQSFKWRLEAKRTGKSFAEIVLLRTLVYRVEQIFLIHKNSGLLLQHLVTTQVAVQDPDLVAAMLTAIQDFVQDSFSIQKGDGIKSLRFGELTIWIEEGPQALVAAMIRGNPPQELRLVLREAIEKIHLKLSREIKNFTGETEAFQLSKPYLEACLVVQYKSPAKQNYTYAWAFLGAIAIACGIWSFFTIREQLRWQAYLQKLNSQPGIVVINSQKGFGKYFISGMRDPLAVDPNTLIQQTNINPKMVSSQWQPYLSLEPQFTTKRVEQLLSPPQTVSLQVDNNGVLIATGHAPRKWILEARKLWYFIPGITKLQDKNLVDIELRQLESYKKQIEQKILFFSEGTTELMPGEADKLPNLFISIRKCLDIAKYLGKNAQIQIIGHTSSTGTEGQNKLLSQARANKILSYLKSQGININQFKATGVSYSLPLQPEVTPESKKLNRRVSFKVFIANTSK
;
A
#
# COMPACT_ATOMS: atom_id res chain seq x y z
N MET A 1 -16.13 9.94 75.19
CA MET A 1 -15.57 9.79 76.55
C MET A 1 -15.87 11.07 77.29
N SER A 2 -16.28 10.97 78.57
CA SER A 2 -16.30 12.05 79.60
C SER A 2 -16.69 13.46 79.10
N ASP A 3 -17.91 13.93 79.29
CA ASP A 3 -18.49 14.32 80.59
C ASP A 3 -17.57 15.21 81.43
N TYR A 4 -18.01 16.43 81.73
CA TYR A 4 -18.40 16.76 83.11
C TYR A 4 -19.45 17.89 83.12
N SER A 5 -20.52 17.71 83.90
CA SER A 5 -21.48 18.77 84.24
C SER A 5 -21.05 19.50 85.51
N THR A 6 -21.44 20.76 85.69
CA THR A 6 -22.23 21.17 86.88
C THR A 6 -22.89 22.54 86.75
N ASN A 7 -24.21 22.49 86.61
CA ASN A 7 -25.25 23.38 87.14
C ASN A 7 -25.17 23.50 88.71
N PRO A 8 -26.12 24.15 89.45
CA PRO A 8 -26.92 25.38 89.19
C PRO A 8 -27.28 26.26 90.46
N ILE A 9 -27.74 27.53 90.27
CA ILE A 9 -28.80 28.18 91.11
C ILE A 9 -28.37 28.42 92.62
N PRO A 10 -29.13 28.93 93.64
CA PRO A 10 -30.50 29.50 93.75
C PRO A 10 -30.69 30.95 94.31
N LYS A 11 -31.99 31.31 94.32
CA LYS A 11 -32.80 32.25 95.14
C LYS A 11 -32.50 32.19 96.68
N ALA A 12 -32.90 33.10 97.60
CA ALA A 12 -34.28 33.56 97.90
C ALA A 12 -34.41 34.50 99.15
N SER A 13 -35.65 35.02 99.35
CA SER A 13 -36.43 35.14 100.63
C SER A 13 -36.24 36.26 101.68
N SER A 14 -37.36 36.55 102.37
CA SER A 14 -37.63 37.42 103.56
C SER A 14 -37.37 38.93 103.41
N GLU A 15 -38.26 39.87 103.79
CA GLU A 15 -39.32 40.00 104.84
C GLU A 15 -38.83 40.40 106.24
N ALA A 16 -39.70 41.10 106.99
CA ALA A 16 -39.51 41.78 108.28
C ALA A 16 -38.68 43.10 108.22
N LEU A 17 -38.99 44.16 108.99
CA LEU A 17 -40.11 44.38 109.92
C LEU A 17 -40.49 45.88 110.03
N ASN A 18 -41.80 46.15 110.16
CA ASN A 18 -42.38 47.48 110.37
C ASN A 18 -42.05 48.08 111.76
N SER A 19 -41.62 49.34 111.80
CA SER A 19 -41.99 50.31 112.87
C SER A 19 -41.53 51.74 112.56
N ASN A 20 -42.43 52.60 112.05
CA ASN A 20 -42.44 54.08 112.16
C ASN A 20 -43.58 54.71 111.32
N SER A 21 -44.81 54.27 111.57
CA SER A 21 -46.00 54.59 110.75
C SER A 21 -46.71 55.90 111.14
N GLN A 22 -45.95 56.99 111.36
CA GLN A 22 -46.52 58.31 111.71
C GLN A 22 -45.85 59.51 111.03
N THR A 23 -44.81 59.31 110.21
CA THR A 23 -44.14 60.40 109.44
C THR A 23 -44.26 60.27 107.92
N SER A 24 -44.93 59.25 107.39
CA SER A 24 -45.10 59.05 105.95
C SER A 24 -46.17 59.92 105.32
N GLU A 25 -47.38 59.99 105.91
CA GLU A 25 -48.57 60.60 105.29
C GLU A 25 -48.36 62.08 104.92
N ILE A 26 -47.66 62.85 105.78
CA ILE A 26 -47.35 64.27 105.54
C ILE A 26 -46.39 64.47 104.34
N ASN A 27 -45.52 63.51 104.06
CA ASN A 27 -44.57 63.58 102.94
C ASN A 27 -45.22 63.21 101.60
N ASP A 28 -46.20 62.32 101.59
CA ASP A 28 -46.87 61.88 100.36
C ASP A 28 -47.76 63.00 99.78
N GLU A 29 -48.51 63.74 100.61
CA GLU A 29 -49.27 64.92 100.17
C GLU A 29 -48.36 66.02 99.58
N LEU A 30 -47.23 66.31 100.24
CA LEU A 30 -46.25 67.27 99.73
C LEU A 30 -45.61 66.80 98.42
N THR A 31 -45.44 65.49 98.22
CA THR A 31 -44.90 64.93 96.98
C THR A 31 -45.92 65.00 95.84
N LEU A 32 -47.20 64.73 96.11
CA LEU A 32 -48.31 64.86 95.16
C LEU A 32 -48.47 66.32 94.68
N LEU A 33 -48.44 67.28 95.61
CA LEU A 33 -48.51 68.71 95.30
C LEU A 33 -47.32 69.15 94.42
N ARG A 34 -46.13 68.58 94.65
CA ARG A 34 -44.92 68.88 93.89
C ARG A 34 -44.96 68.35 92.45
N SER A 35 -45.63 67.22 92.20
CA SER A 35 -45.82 66.71 90.83
C SER A 35 -46.83 67.56 90.03
N LEU A 36 -47.89 68.05 90.67
CA LEU A 36 -48.93 68.85 90.02
C LEU A 36 -48.48 70.27 89.62
N LEU A 37 -47.49 70.84 90.32
CA LEU A 37 -47.03 72.22 90.08
C LEU A 37 -45.84 72.35 89.12
N LEU A 38 -45.16 71.25 88.75
CA LEU A 38 -43.87 71.31 88.03
C LEU A 38 -43.83 70.51 86.72
N ASP A 39 -44.79 69.63 86.45
CA ASP A 39 -44.92 68.83 85.20
C ASP A 39 -43.63 68.11 84.74
N ILE A 40 -42.76 67.78 85.70
CA ILE A 40 -41.48 67.10 85.49
C ILE A 40 -41.52 65.79 86.28
N GLU A 41 -41.68 64.68 85.58
CA GLU A 41 -41.70 63.34 86.20
C GLU A 41 -40.37 63.05 86.94
N PRO A 42 -40.39 62.81 88.26
CA PRO A 42 -39.16 62.55 89.02
C PRO A 42 -38.48 61.24 88.59
N THR A 43 -39.24 60.31 87.99
CA THR A 43 -38.73 59.07 87.37
C THR A 43 -37.83 59.34 86.15
N LYS A 44 -38.15 60.34 85.32
CA LYS A 44 -37.28 60.80 84.22
C LYS A 44 -36.03 61.50 84.76
N LEU A 45 -36.18 62.35 85.77
CA LEU A 45 -35.05 63.07 86.37
C LEU A 45 -34.04 62.10 87.00
N LYS A 46 -34.51 61.08 87.73
CA LYS A 46 -33.64 60.04 88.30
C LYS A 46 -32.89 59.26 87.21
N LYS A 47 -33.58 58.85 86.13
CA LYS A 47 -32.95 58.20 84.97
C LYS A 47 -31.92 59.07 84.24
N PHE A 48 -32.03 60.40 84.32
CA PHE A 48 -31.03 61.32 83.79
C PHE A 48 -29.81 61.44 84.72
N TYR A 49 -29.99 61.50 86.03
CA TYR A 49 -28.88 61.47 86.99
C TYR A 49 -28.11 60.13 86.95
N GLU A 50 -28.82 59.00 86.93
CA GLU A 50 -28.21 57.65 86.77
C GLU A 50 -27.40 57.51 85.45
N ARG A 51 -27.72 58.32 84.43
CA ARG A 51 -26.96 58.42 83.15
C ARG A 51 -25.81 59.43 83.18
N LEU A 52 -25.82 60.39 84.11
CA LEU A 52 -24.74 61.38 84.29
C LEU A 52 -23.60 60.82 85.15
N ASP A 53 -23.92 60.05 86.19
CA ASP A 53 -22.94 59.55 87.16
C ASP A 53 -22.18 58.29 86.69
N ASN A 54 -22.61 57.60 85.61
CA ASN A 54 -21.98 56.35 85.17
C ASN A 54 -22.04 56.11 83.63
N PRO A 55 -21.03 56.56 82.85
CA PRO A 55 -21.05 56.55 81.39
C PRO A 55 -20.68 55.18 80.78
N GLN A 56 -21.56 54.18 80.92
CA GLN A 56 -21.49 52.92 80.16
C GLN A 56 -22.23 53.09 78.81
N ILE A 57 -21.48 53.33 77.74
CA ILE A 57 -22.03 53.57 76.39
C ILE A 57 -22.60 52.26 75.83
N GLN A 58 -23.85 52.27 75.33
CA GLN A 58 -24.49 51.09 74.78
C GLN A 58 -24.07 50.86 73.31
N PRO A 59 -23.78 49.61 72.87
CA PRO A 59 -23.39 49.32 71.49
C PRO A 59 -24.41 49.78 70.44
N GLU A 60 -25.69 49.74 70.79
CA GLU A 60 -26.81 50.15 69.93
C GLU A 60 -26.73 51.64 69.57
N ASP A 61 -26.41 52.51 70.53
CA ASP A 61 -26.24 53.96 70.30
C ASP A 61 -25.06 54.20 69.33
N ILE A 62 -23.94 53.51 69.55
CA ILE A 62 -22.76 53.58 68.67
C ILE A 62 -23.10 53.10 67.25
N SER A 63 -23.92 52.06 67.12
CA SER A 63 -24.31 51.48 65.82
C SER A 63 -25.13 52.46 64.96
N GLN A 64 -25.92 53.33 65.58
CA GLN A 64 -26.69 54.36 64.89
C GLN A 64 -25.83 55.59 64.56
N MET A 65 -24.95 56.01 65.48
CA MET A 65 -24.12 57.21 65.28
C MET A 65 -22.93 56.98 64.34
N LEU A 66 -22.40 55.76 64.22
CA LEU A 66 -21.21 55.49 63.39
C LEU A 66 -21.38 55.85 61.90
N PRO A 67 -22.43 55.40 61.18
CA PRO A 67 -22.63 55.77 59.78
C PRO A 67 -22.75 57.28 59.57
N GLU A 68 -23.46 57.96 60.47
CA GLU A 68 -23.69 59.40 60.38
C GLU A 68 -22.41 60.20 60.70
N ALA A 69 -21.61 59.76 61.67
CA ALA A 69 -20.30 60.30 61.99
C ALA A 69 -19.30 60.11 60.83
N VAL A 70 -19.30 58.96 60.15
CA VAL A 70 -18.48 58.71 58.95
C VAL A 70 -18.88 59.66 57.80
N ILE A 71 -20.18 59.85 57.57
CA ILE A 71 -20.69 60.79 56.55
C ILE A 71 -20.33 62.24 56.89
N LEU A 72 -20.47 62.64 58.16
CA LEU A 72 -20.11 63.99 58.62
C LEU A 72 -18.61 64.24 58.51
N ARG A 73 -17.75 63.31 58.93
CA ARG A 73 -16.30 63.48 58.83
C ARG A 73 -15.81 63.50 57.39
N SER A 74 -16.35 62.63 56.53
CA SER A 74 -16.06 62.60 55.07
C SER A 74 -16.42 63.91 54.35
N LYS A 75 -17.40 64.67 54.87
CA LYS A 75 -17.73 66.03 54.39
C LYS A 75 -16.80 67.13 54.93
N GLN A 76 -16.14 66.91 56.07
CA GLN A 76 -15.26 67.89 56.71
C GLN A 76 -13.80 67.79 56.22
N ASP A 77 -13.26 66.57 56.13
CA ASP A 77 -11.92 66.35 55.58
C ASP A 77 -11.78 65.01 54.84
N LYS A 78 -10.63 64.87 54.18
CA LYS A 78 -10.23 63.63 53.50
C LYS A 78 -9.40 62.70 54.40
N GLN A 79 -9.13 63.05 55.67
CA GLN A 79 -8.27 62.23 56.54
C GLN A 79 -8.90 60.86 56.79
N LEU A 80 -10.21 60.81 57.10
CA LEU A 80 -10.91 59.54 57.24
C LEU A 80 -10.86 58.73 55.94
N GLY A 81 -11.03 59.38 54.78
CA GLY A 81 -10.88 58.74 53.48
C GLY A 81 -9.49 58.15 53.26
N GLN A 82 -8.42 58.88 53.59
CA GLN A 82 -7.03 58.45 53.42
C GLN A 82 -6.65 57.30 54.37
N VAL A 83 -7.08 57.35 55.63
CA VAL A 83 -6.85 56.26 56.60
C VAL A 83 -7.63 55.01 56.20
N MET A 84 -8.88 55.16 55.76
CA MET A 84 -9.69 54.04 55.28
C MET A 84 -9.14 53.46 53.97
N VAL A 85 -8.63 54.28 53.05
CA VAL A 85 -7.94 53.81 51.84
C VAL A 85 -6.71 52.99 52.21
N SER A 86 -5.79 53.51 53.04
CA SER A 86 -4.61 52.74 53.48
C SER A 86 -5.00 51.42 54.16
N THR A 87 -6.02 51.44 55.02
CA THR A 87 -6.50 50.23 55.74
C THR A 87 -7.12 49.21 54.79
N VAL A 88 -7.82 49.66 53.74
CA VAL A 88 -8.42 48.81 52.71
C VAL A 88 -7.37 48.32 51.70
N GLU A 89 -6.36 49.13 51.38
CA GLU A 89 -5.21 48.75 50.57
C GLU A 89 -4.37 47.68 51.28
N ASP A 90 -4.05 47.85 52.57
CA ASP A 90 -3.42 46.83 53.42
C ASP A 90 -4.25 45.54 53.45
N ALA A 91 -5.57 45.65 53.64
CA ALA A 91 -6.47 44.49 53.67
C ALA A 91 -6.55 43.77 52.31
N ILE A 92 -6.53 44.51 51.20
CA ILE A 92 -6.49 43.95 49.83
C ILE A 92 -5.12 43.31 49.57
N GLU A 93 -4.01 43.92 49.98
CA GLU A 93 -2.67 43.36 49.80
C GLU A 93 -2.50 42.07 50.62
N VAL A 94 -3.01 42.02 51.86
CA VAL A 94 -3.06 40.79 52.66
C VAL A 94 -3.96 39.73 52.01
N SER A 95 -5.13 40.11 51.50
CA SER A 95 -6.07 39.20 50.81
C SER A 95 -5.45 38.59 49.55
N VAL A 96 -4.83 39.41 48.69
CA VAL A 96 -4.14 38.96 47.46
C VAL A 96 -2.91 38.10 47.78
N LYS A 97 -2.18 38.41 48.86
CA LYS A 97 -1.09 37.55 49.35
C LYS A 97 -1.58 36.19 49.85
N GLN A 98 -2.79 36.11 50.42
CA GLN A 98 -3.38 34.87 50.90
C GLN A 98 -4.00 34.02 49.78
N ASP A 99 -4.69 34.64 48.82
CA ASP A 99 -5.22 33.94 47.64
C ASP A 99 -5.03 34.75 46.35
N HIS A 100 -4.14 34.26 45.48
CA HIS A 100 -3.84 34.88 44.19
C HIS A 100 -4.98 34.68 43.17
N ASN A 101 -5.89 33.72 43.38
CA ASN A 101 -7.01 33.48 42.47
C ASN A 101 -8.04 34.61 42.52
N VAL A 102 -8.22 35.27 43.66
CA VAL A 102 -9.13 36.42 43.82
C VAL A 102 -8.77 37.55 42.84
N LEU A 103 -7.46 37.82 42.67
CA LEU A 103 -7.00 38.82 41.70
C LEU A 103 -7.15 38.33 40.25
N ALA A 104 -6.92 37.03 39.99
CA ALA A 104 -7.11 36.44 38.68
C ALA A 104 -8.57 36.51 38.21
N ASP A 105 -9.52 36.09 39.05
CA ASP A 105 -10.96 36.10 38.75
C ASP A 105 -11.53 37.52 38.63
N ALA A 106 -11.02 38.48 39.41
CA ALA A 106 -11.40 39.89 39.27
C ALA A 106 -10.92 40.51 37.94
N LEU A 107 -9.74 40.10 37.44
CA LEU A 107 -9.16 40.65 36.21
C LEU A 107 -9.54 39.87 34.94
N PHE A 108 -9.91 38.59 35.05
CA PHE A 108 -10.23 37.72 33.90
C PHE A 108 -11.34 38.27 32.97
N PRO A 109 -12.42 38.93 33.45
CA PRO A 109 -13.42 39.55 32.58
C PRO A 109 -12.88 40.66 31.68
N VAL A 110 -11.77 41.30 32.06
CA VAL A 110 -11.14 42.41 31.32
C VAL A 110 -9.96 41.90 30.49
N ILE A 111 -9.08 41.10 31.09
CA ILE A 111 -7.87 40.59 30.44
C ILE A 111 -8.17 39.44 29.48
N GLY A 112 -9.16 38.59 29.77
CA GLY A 112 -9.54 37.44 28.94
C GLY A 112 -9.98 37.82 27.52
N PRO A 113 -10.89 38.80 27.33
CA PRO A 113 -11.24 39.30 26.00
C PRO A 113 -10.07 40.01 25.30
N ALA A 114 -9.28 40.80 26.02
CA ALA A 114 -8.15 41.55 25.46
C ALA A 114 -7.04 40.63 24.94
N THR A 115 -6.63 39.64 25.75
CA THR A 115 -5.61 38.64 25.37
C THR A 115 -6.09 37.76 24.23
N ARG A 116 -7.34 37.28 24.24
CA ARG A 116 -7.91 36.50 23.14
C ARG A 116 -7.91 37.28 21.82
N LYS A 117 -8.24 38.58 21.86
CA LYS A 117 -8.19 39.47 20.69
C LYS A 117 -6.74 39.65 20.20
N ALA A 118 -5.81 39.97 21.10
CA ALA A 118 -4.40 40.18 20.74
C ALA A 118 -3.78 38.92 20.12
N ILE A 119 -4.05 37.74 20.68
CA ILE A 119 -3.59 36.45 20.13
C ILE A 119 -4.22 36.18 18.77
N SER A 120 -5.51 36.44 18.57
CA SER A 120 -6.18 36.29 17.26
C SER A 120 -5.51 37.16 16.20
N THR A 121 -5.37 38.46 16.46
CA THR A 121 -4.78 39.41 15.51
C THR A 121 -3.32 39.06 15.19
N ALA A 122 -2.50 38.73 16.18
CA ALA A 122 -1.11 38.32 15.95
C ALA A 122 -1.01 37.01 15.12
N LEU A 123 -1.95 36.08 15.30
CA LEU A 123 -1.97 34.81 14.57
C LEU A 123 -2.52 34.97 13.14
N GLU A 124 -3.48 35.88 12.93
CA GLU A 124 -3.95 36.31 11.61
C GLU A 124 -2.83 37.01 10.82
N GLU A 125 -2.13 37.98 11.42
CA GLU A 125 -0.96 38.66 10.83
C GLU A 125 0.16 37.66 10.48
N MET A 126 0.48 36.73 11.39
CA MET A 126 1.47 35.69 11.15
C MET A 126 1.06 34.77 9.99
N MET A 127 -0.19 34.28 9.97
CA MET A 127 -0.71 33.47 8.86
C MET A 127 -0.67 34.21 7.53
N GLN A 128 -1.02 35.50 7.51
CA GLN A 128 -1.01 36.32 6.31
C GLN A 128 0.41 36.46 5.74
N SER A 129 1.42 36.70 6.61
CA SER A 129 2.83 36.74 6.20
C SER A 129 3.37 35.38 5.69
N MET A 130 2.95 34.27 6.32
CA MET A 130 3.35 32.92 5.91
C MET A 130 2.75 32.54 4.55
N ASN A 131 1.45 32.80 4.33
CA ASN A 131 0.82 32.54 3.03
C ASN A 131 1.47 33.33 1.90
N GLN A 132 1.74 34.63 2.11
CA GLN A 132 2.40 35.48 1.13
C GLN A 132 3.84 35.00 0.82
N THR A 133 4.52 34.38 1.78
CA THR A 133 5.84 33.74 1.58
C THR A 133 5.72 32.39 0.86
N LEU A 134 4.67 31.61 1.13
CA LEU A 134 4.44 30.27 0.56
C LEU A 134 4.02 30.32 -0.91
N GLU A 135 3.20 31.29 -1.34
CA GLU A 135 2.87 31.48 -2.77
C GLU A 135 4.14 31.72 -3.61
N HIS A 136 5.18 32.29 -3.03
CA HIS A 136 6.48 32.52 -3.67
C HIS A 136 7.48 31.36 -3.49
N SER A 137 7.06 30.18 -3.05
CA SER A 137 7.95 29.03 -2.84
C SER A 137 8.20 28.17 -4.09
N LEU A 138 7.24 28.08 -5.01
CA LEU A 138 7.22 27.12 -6.13
C LEU A 138 7.26 27.77 -7.55
N SER A 139 7.53 29.07 -7.66
CA SER A 139 7.69 29.70 -8.98
C SER A 139 9.07 29.41 -9.61
N PRO A 140 9.22 29.45 -10.95
CA PRO A 140 10.53 29.33 -11.60
C PRO A 140 11.55 30.41 -11.17
N GLN A 141 11.06 31.60 -10.80
CA GLN A 141 11.89 32.70 -10.31
C GLN A 141 12.42 32.41 -8.89
N SER A 142 11.62 31.73 -8.07
CA SER A 142 11.98 31.32 -6.70
C SER A 142 13.21 30.42 -6.66
N PHE A 143 13.35 29.50 -7.62
CA PHE A 143 14.53 28.64 -7.71
C PHE A 143 15.80 29.44 -8.06
N LYS A 144 15.68 30.42 -8.97
CA LYS A 144 16.77 31.35 -9.30
C LYS A 144 17.21 32.15 -8.08
N TRP A 145 16.27 32.72 -7.32
CA TRP A 145 16.58 33.47 -6.10
C TRP A 145 17.19 32.60 -4.97
N ARG A 146 16.80 31.33 -4.85
CA ARG A 146 17.45 30.39 -3.91
C ARG A 146 18.91 30.09 -4.29
N LEU A 147 19.21 29.99 -5.59
CA LEU A 147 20.59 29.85 -6.07
C LEU A 147 21.40 31.15 -5.90
N GLU A 148 20.76 32.30 -6.11
CA GLU A 148 21.35 33.64 -5.85
C GLU A 148 21.68 33.82 -4.37
N ALA A 149 20.78 33.42 -3.46
CA ALA A 149 20.98 33.48 -1.99
C ALA A 149 22.19 32.64 -1.55
N LYS A 150 22.27 31.39 -2.03
CA LYS A 150 23.42 30.51 -1.76
C LYS A 150 24.75 31.05 -2.34
N ARG A 151 24.70 31.91 -3.36
CA ARG A 151 25.88 32.54 -3.99
C ARG A 151 26.29 33.87 -3.33
N THR A 152 25.35 34.62 -2.74
CA THR A 152 25.61 35.94 -2.13
C THR A 152 25.68 35.93 -0.61
N GLY A 153 25.40 34.80 0.05
CA GLY A 153 25.41 34.67 1.51
C GLY A 153 24.22 35.31 2.23
N LYS A 154 23.24 35.83 1.47
CA LYS A 154 22.01 36.47 1.99
C LYS A 154 20.93 35.42 2.24
N SER A 155 20.01 35.66 3.17
CA SER A 155 18.85 34.78 3.33
C SER A 155 17.93 34.82 2.10
N PHE A 156 17.13 33.78 1.92
CA PHE A 156 16.12 33.74 0.86
C PHE A 156 15.09 34.87 1.03
N ALA A 157 14.74 35.23 2.27
CA ALA A 157 13.83 36.33 2.58
C ALA A 157 14.41 37.70 2.14
N GLU A 158 15.69 37.96 2.42
CA GLU A 158 16.36 39.20 1.95
C GLU A 158 16.34 39.34 0.43
N ILE A 159 16.60 38.28 -0.32
CA ILE A 159 16.60 38.35 -1.79
C ILE A 159 15.19 38.53 -2.34
N VAL A 160 14.18 37.87 -1.77
CA VAL A 160 12.79 38.13 -2.14
C VAL A 160 12.44 39.60 -1.87
N LEU A 161 12.69 40.10 -0.65
CA LEU A 161 12.39 41.48 -0.24
C LEU A 161 13.11 42.52 -1.12
N LEU A 162 14.41 42.32 -1.42
CA LEU A 162 15.20 43.19 -2.32
C LEU A 162 14.74 43.16 -3.78
N ARG A 163 13.93 42.18 -4.19
CA ARG A 163 13.43 42.03 -5.58
C ARG A 163 11.92 42.31 -5.70
N THR A 164 11.17 42.34 -4.61
CA THR A 164 9.73 42.62 -4.58
C THR A 164 9.37 44.00 -4.02
N LEU A 165 10.21 44.65 -3.23
CA LEU A 165 9.93 46.00 -2.70
C LEU A 165 9.78 47.03 -3.83
N VAL A 166 8.67 47.78 -3.84
CA VAL A 166 8.42 48.90 -4.77
C VAL A 166 8.86 50.22 -4.14
N TYR A 167 8.43 50.45 -2.90
CA TYR A 167 8.97 51.50 -2.02
C TYR A 167 8.74 51.17 -0.54
N ARG A 168 9.51 51.84 0.32
CA ARG A 168 9.30 51.91 1.78
C ARG A 168 9.52 53.35 2.24
N VAL A 169 8.63 53.86 3.10
CA VAL A 169 8.95 55.05 3.89
C VAL A 169 9.82 54.64 5.08
N GLU A 170 11.02 55.21 5.18
CA GLU A 170 12.04 54.81 6.16
C GLU A 170 12.00 55.68 7.42
N GLN A 171 11.78 56.97 7.26
CA GLN A 171 11.67 57.95 8.34
C GLN A 171 10.64 59.04 7.98
N ILE A 172 9.99 59.62 8.97
CA ILE A 172 9.05 60.74 8.80
C ILE A 172 9.33 61.80 9.86
N PHE A 173 9.43 63.05 9.42
CA PHE A 173 9.69 64.23 10.23
C PHE A 173 8.48 65.17 10.12
N LEU A 174 7.98 65.65 11.26
CA LEU A 174 7.08 66.79 11.37
C LEU A 174 7.91 67.98 11.85
N ILE A 175 7.96 69.06 11.07
CA ILE A 175 8.86 70.20 11.29
C ILE A 175 8.03 71.49 11.34
N HIS A 176 8.33 72.40 12.26
CA HIS A 176 7.64 73.69 12.40
C HIS A 176 8.08 74.67 11.30
N LYS A 177 7.12 75.18 10.52
CA LYS A 177 7.39 75.90 9.27
C LYS A 177 8.14 77.23 9.46
N ASN A 178 7.94 77.89 10.60
CA ASN A 178 8.50 79.23 10.83
C ASN A 178 9.82 79.22 11.61
N SER A 179 10.29 78.06 12.10
CA SER A 179 11.54 77.97 12.89
C SER A 179 12.45 76.80 12.53
N GLY A 180 12.02 75.90 11.63
CA GLY A 180 12.80 74.72 11.22
C GLY A 180 13.04 73.66 12.29
N LEU A 181 12.50 73.86 13.49
CA LEU A 181 12.62 72.94 14.61
C LEU A 181 11.74 71.71 14.41
N LEU A 182 12.26 70.56 14.85
CA LEU A 182 11.54 69.29 14.86
C LEU A 182 10.39 69.34 15.87
N LEU A 183 9.20 68.92 15.44
CA LEU A 183 8.02 68.73 16.29
C LEU A 183 7.86 67.26 16.69
N GLN A 184 8.11 66.34 15.75
CA GLN A 184 8.02 64.89 15.97
C GLN A 184 8.82 64.13 14.91
N HIS A 185 9.40 62.98 15.25
CA HIS A 185 10.11 62.08 14.33
C HIS A 185 9.68 60.63 14.53
N LEU A 186 9.61 59.85 13.45
CA LEU A 186 9.39 58.41 13.48
C LEU A 186 10.33 57.69 12.52
N VAL A 187 10.78 56.49 12.91
CA VAL A 187 11.73 55.65 12.17
C VAL A 187 11.21 54.22 12.11
N THR A 188 11.30 53.57 10.94
CA THR A 188 11.03 52.13 10.83
C THR A 188 12.13 51.30 11.50
N THR A 189 11.78 50.20 12.16
CA THR A 189 12.59 49.42 13.13
C THR A 189 13.92 48.82 12.65
N GLN A 190 14.38 49.15 11.44
CA GLN A 190 15.49 48.51 10.72
C GLN A 190 16.35 49.53 9.93
N VAL A 191 16.41 50.78 10.37
CA VAL A 191 17.17 51.86 9.72
C VAL A 191 18.09 52.52 10.74
N ALA A 192 19.33 52.82 10.34
CA ALA A 192 20.26 53.57 11.17
C ALA A 192 19.72 54.99 11.40
N VAL A 193 19.46 55.34 12.66
CA VAL A 193 18.97 56.67 13.04
C VAL A 193 20.08 57.69 12.76
N GLN A 194 19.79 58.65 11.88
CA GLN A 194 20.54 59.90 11.81
C GLN A 194 19.92 60.88 12.79
N ASP A 195 20.73 61.79 13.32
CA ASP A 195 20.28 62.86 14.22
C ASP A 195 19.13 63.66 13.55
N PRO A 196 17.91 63.63 14.10
CA PRO A 196 16.74 64.14 13.40
C PRO A 196 16.66 65.68 13.42
N ASP A 197 17.30 66.32 14.40
CA ASP A 197 17.37 67.78 14.48
C ASP A 197 18.35 68.33 13.44
N LEU A 198 19.47 67.62 13.18
CA LEU A 198 20.35 67.95 12.05
C LEU A 198 19.64 67.79 10.69
N VAL A 199 18.78 66.76 10.52
CA VAL A 199 18.01 66.58 9.28
C VAL A 199 16.93 67.66 9.14
N ALA A 200 16.25 68.05 10.22
CA ALA A 200 15.28 69.15 10.20
C ALA A 200 15.94 70.48 9.83
N ALA A 201 17.03 70.84 10.52
CA ALA A 201 17.80 72.06 10.25
C ALA A 201 18.36 72.10 8.81
N MET A 202 18.85 70.96 8.30
CA MET A 202 19.28 70.85 6.89
C MET A 202 18.12 71.09 5.92
N LEU A 203 16.95 70.49 6.15
CA LEU A 203 15.80 70.66 5.26
C LEU A 203 15.29 72.10 5.24
N THR A 204 15.24 72.79 6.38
CA THR A 204 14.89 74.21 6.44
C THR A 204 15.94 75.08 5.77
N ALA A 205 17.23 74.91 6.06
CA ALA A 205 18.30 75.69 5.42
C ALA A 205 18.32 75.52 3.88
N ILE A 206 17.97 74.34 3.37
CA ILE A 206 17.83 74.10 1.92
C ILE A 206 16.56 74.77 1.36
N GLN A 207 15.45 74.81 2.11
CA GLN A 207 14.23 75.54 1.70
C GLN A 207 14.47 77.05 1.66
N ASP A 208 15.04 77.62 2.71
CA ASP A 208 15.37 79.05 2.81
C ASP A 208 16.31 79.47 1.67
N PHE A 209 17.41 78.72 1.48
CA PHE A 209 18.36 78.96 0.40
C PHE A 209 17.73 78.94 -1.00
N VAL A 210 16.81 78.01 -1.26
CA VAL A 210 16.11 77.94 -2.56
C VAL A 210 15.07 79.05 -2.70
N GLN A 211 14.36 79.41 -1.64
CA GLN A 211 13.38 80.50 -1.68
C GLN A 211 14.06 81.84 -1.97
N ASP A 212 15.18 82.13 -1.30
CA ASP A 212 15.99 83.33 -1.53
C ASP A 212 16.65 83.32 -2.92
N SER A 213 17.30 82.20 -3.30
CA SER A 213 18.07 82.13 -4.56
C SER A 213 17.21 82.19 -5.83
N PHE A 214 15.96 81.71 -5.76
CA PHE A 214 15.08 81.61 -6.94
C PHE A 214 13.87 82.54 -6.90
N SER A 215 13.77 83.44 -5.91
CA SER A 215 12.71 84.47 -5.81
C SER A 215 11.28 83.90 -5.88
N ILE A 216 11.06 82.74 -5.26
CA ILE A 216 9.82 81.96 -5.40
C ILE A 216 8.69 82.58 -4.56
N GLN A 217 7.46 82.58 -5.11
CA GLN A 217 6.27 83.03 -4.38
C GLN A 217 6.03 82.18 -3.12
N LYS A 218 5.57 82.81 -2.03
CA LYS A 218 5.31 82.13 -0.75
C LYS A 218 4.27 81.01 -0.91
N GLY A 219 4.73 79.76 -0.92
CA GLY A 219 3.89 78.55 -1.01
C GLY A 219 4.30 77.52 -2.07
N ASP A 220 5.34 77.78 -2.88
CA ASP A 220 5.86 76.82 -3.86
C ASP A 220 7.26 76.29 -3.49
N GLY A 221 7.39 75.73 -2.28
CA GLY A 221 8.64 75.16 -1.79
C GLY A 221 9.01 73.79 -2.39
N ILE A 222 10.11 73.23 -1.89
CA ILE A 222 10.73 72.01 -2.43
C ILE A 222 9.88 70.77 -2.10
N LYS A 223 8.96 70.41 -2.99
CA LYS A 223 8.05 69.26 -2.85
C LYS A 223 8.73 67.88 -2.90
N SER A 224 9.96 67.80 -3.41
CA SER A 224 10.76 66.56 -3.39
C SER A 224 12.25 66.82 -3.62
N LEU A 225 13.11 66.10 -2.89
CA LEU A 225 14.56 66.13 -2.99
C LEU A 225 15.10 64.69 -3.11
N ARG A 226 16.15 64.43 -3.90
CA ARG A 226 16.65 63.05 -4.15
C ARG A 226 18.15 62.91 -3.88
N PHE A 227 18.49 61.93 -3.05
CA PHE A 227 19.85 61.53 -2.69
C PHE A 227 20.09 60.05 -3.08
N GLY A 228 20.46 59.82 -4.35
CA GLY A 228 20.71 58.48 -4.88
C GLY A 228 19.46 57.59 -4.92
N GLU A 229 19.43 56.60 -4.02
CA GLU A 229 18.32 55.63 -3.82
C GLU A 229 17.26 56.11 -2.80
N LEU A 230 17.52 57.23 -2.12
CA LEU A 230 16.58 57.87 -1.21
C LEU A 230 15.96 59.11 -1.86
N THR A 231 14.65 59.28 -1.68
CA THR A 231 13.91 60.47 -2.08
C THR A 231 13.14 60.99 -0.87
N ILE A 232 13.38 62.24 -0.49
CA ILE A 232 12.60 62.95 0.51
C ILE A 232 11.43 63.61 -0.21
N TRP A 233 10.20 63.32 0.20
CA TRP A 233 9.00 64.05 -0.21
C TRP A 233 8.59 65.01 0.90
N ILE A 234 8.16 66.21 0.52
CA ILE A 234 7.75 67.24 1.48
C ILE A 234 6.35 67.73 1.09
N GLU A 235 5.42 67.64 2.02
CA GLU A 235 4.11 68.29 1.93
C GLU A 235 4.01 69.38 3.00
N GLU A 236 3.71 70.60 2.56
CA GLU A 236 3.59 71.77 3.44
C GLU A 236 2.15 71.97 3.92
N GLY A 237 1.98 72.13 5.23
CA GLY A 237 0.80 72.75 5.82
C GLY A 237 0.96 74.27 6.02
N PRO A 238 -0.05 74.93 6.62
CA PRO A 238 -0.01 76.35 6.95
C PRO A 238 1.02 76.74 8.02
N GLN A 239 1.36 75.84 8.95
CA GLN A 239 2.28 76.15 10.08
C GLN A 239 3.31 75.06 10.38
N ALA A 240 3.17 73.87 9.81
CA ALA A 240 4.14 72.79 9.89
C ALA A 240 4.25 72.10 8.52
N LEU A 241 5.30 71.30 8.32
CA LEU A 241 5.51 70.50 7.12
C LEU A 241 5.84 69.05 7.51
N VAL A 242 5.45 68.10 6.66
CA VAL A 242 5.81 66.69 6.80
C VAL A 242 6.83 66.34 5.73
N ALA A 243 8.02 65.94 6.16
CA ALA A 243 9.05 65.38 5.30
C ALA A 243 9.11 63.86 5.49
N ALA A 244 8.86 63.10 4.42
CA ALA A 244 8.95 61.64 4.41
C ALA A 244 10.18 61.20 3.62
N MET A 245 11.08 60.46 4.26
CA MET A 245 12.26 59.87 3.61
C MET A 245 11.90 58.49 3.06
N ILE A 246 11.95 58.32 1.74
CA ILE A 246 11.40 57.17 1.02
C ILE A 246 12.52 56.48 0.23
N ARG A 247 12.60 55.16 0.31
CA ARG A 247 13.45 54.31 -0.55
C ARG A 247 12.60 53.67 -1.63
N GLY A 248 13.06 53.69 -2.88
CA GLY A 248 12.32 53.16 -4.04
C GLY A 248 11.45 54.22 -4.73
N ASN A 249 10.43 53.78 -5.48
CA ASN A 249 9.59 54.67 -6.31
C ASN A 249 8.11 54.66 -5.85
N PRO A 250 7.69 55.59 -4.98
CA PRO A 250 6.33 55.64 -4.45
C PRO A 250 5.27 56.11 -5.48
N PRO A 251 4.02 55.60 -5.39
CA PRO A 251 2.90 56.09 -6.18
C PRO A 251 2.40 57.46 -5.67
N GLN A 252 1.66 58.19 -6.50
CA GLN A 252 1.06 59.47 -6.12
C GLN A 252 0.06 59.36 -4.95
N GLU A 253 -0.53 58.18 -4.74
CA GLU A 253 -1.40 57.88 -3.60
C GLU A 253 -0.74 58.18 -2.25
N LEU A 254 0.56 57.90 -2.10
CA LEU A 254 1.30 58.20 -0.85
C LEU A 254 1.36 59.70 -0.55
N ARG A 255 1.40 60.56 -1.58
CA ARG A 255 1.36 62.02 -1.41
C ARG A 255 0.01 62.50 -0.89
N LEU A 256 -1.09 61.83 -1.26
CA LEU A 256 -2.41 62.09 -0.68
C LEU A 256 -2.45 61.70 0.80
N VAL A 257 -1.88 60.54 1.17
CA VAL A 257 -1.81 60.08 2.57
C VAL A 257 -0.97 61.04 3.44
N LEU A 258 0.19 61.52 2.95
CA LEU A 258 1.01 62.50 3.64
C LEU A 258 0.27 63.84 3.85
N ARG A 259 -0.49 64.28 2.85
CA ARG A 259 -1.33 65.48 2.94
C ARG A 259 -2.45 65.33 3.95
N GLU A 260 -3.19 64.23 3.89
CA GLU A 260 -4.29 63.96 4.82
C GLU A 260 -3.79 63.85 6.27
N ALA A 261 -2.56 63.36 6.48
CA ALA A 261 -1.91 63.34 7.78
C ALA A 261 -1.59 64.75 8.31
N ILE A 262 -0.96 65.63 7.53
CA ILE A 262 -0.66 67.00 7.98
C ILE A 262 -1.94 67.84 8.17
N GLU A 263 -2.98 67.60 7.37
CA GLU A 263 -4.31 68.19 7.58
C GLU A 263 -4.94 67.72 8.91
N LYS A 264 -4.96 66.41 9.19
CA LYS A 264 -5.46 65.85 10.47
C LYS A 264 -4.66 66.34 11.68
N ILE A 265 -3.34 66.49 11.54
CA ILE A 265 -2.45 67.04 12.56
C ILE A 265 -2.79 68.52 12.82
N HIS A 266 -2.93 69.34 11.77
CA HIS A 266 -3.33 70.75 11.93
C HIS A 266 -4.74 70.90 12.52
N LEU A 267 -5.71 70.06 12.15
CA LEU A 267 -7.06 70.09 12.70
C LEU A 267 -7.11 69.78 14.21
N LYS A 268 -6.16 68.99 14.74
CA LYS A 268 -6.12 68.60 16.15
C LYS A 268 -5.13 69.38 17.02
N LEU A 269 -4.02 69.84 16.44
CA LEU A 269 -2.90 70.46 17.17
C LEU A 269 -2.63 71.91 16.73
N SER A 270 -3.64 72.60 16.17
CA SER A 270 -3.51 73.97 15.65
C SER A 270 -2.95 74.96 16.67
N ARG A 271 -3.38 74.85 17.93
CA ARG A 271 -2.99 75.78 19.00
C ARG A 271 -1.57 75.50 19.48
N GLU A 272 -1.22 74.22 19.54
CA GLU A 272 0.03 73.66 19.99
C GLU A 272 1.15 73.99 18.99
N ILE A 273 0.89 73.81 17.69
CA ILE A 273 1.81 74.24 16.62
C ILE A 273 1.99 75.77 16.64
N LYS A 274 0.89 76.54 16.75
CA LYS A 274 0.97 78.01 16.71
C LYS A 274 1.73 78.61 17.89
N ASN A 275 1.66 77.98 19.07
CA ASN A 275 2.31 78.45 20.29
C ASN A 275 3.64 77.72 20.57
N PHE A 276 4.23 77.04 19.57
CA PHE A 276 5.42 76.22 19.78
C PHE A 276 6.66 77.05 20.18
N THR A 277 7.19 76.75 21.37
CA THR A 277 8.37 77.38 21.97
C THR A 277 9.59 76.46 22.09
N GLY A 278 9.48 75.19 21.69
CA GLY A 278 10.53 74.17 21.78
C GLY A 278 10.09 72.85 22.44
N GLU A 279 8.95 72.81 23.12
CA GLU A 279 8.45 71.63 23.84
C GLU A 279 7.78 70.62 22.88
N THR A 280 8.36 69.43 22.74
CA THR A 280 7.89 68.41 21.78
C THR A 280 6.87 67.41 22.35
N GLU A 281 6.64 67.38 23.67
CA GLU A 281 5.77 66.37 24.31
C GLU A 281 4.31 66.40 23.80
N ALA A 282 3.76 67.59 23.54
CA ALA A 282 2.41 67.76 23.01
C ALA A 282 2.20 67.03 21.66
N PHE A 283 3.28 66.86 20.88
CA PHE A 283 3.24 66.23 19.56
C PHE A 283 3.32 64.70 19.61
N GLN A 284 3.39 64.08 20.78
CA GLN A 284 3.12 62.63 20.90
C GLN A 284 1.70 62.28 20.41
N LEU A 285 0.75 63.22 20.48
CA LEU A 285 -0.60 63.05 19.91
C LEU A 285 -0.63 63.05 18.36
N SER A 286 0.43 63.50 17.67
CA SER A 286 0.51 63.40 16.20
C SER A 286 0.92 61.99 15.72
N LYS A 287 1.54 61.19 16.60
CA LYS A 287 2.18 59.91 16.27
C LYS A 287 1.29 58.95 15.45
N PRO A 288 0.01 58.70 15.80
CA PRO A 288 -0.83 57.78 15.01
C PRO A 288 -1.07 58.21 13.56
N TYR A 289 -1.04 59.52 13.29
CA TYR A 289 -1.21 60.07 11.94
C TYR A 289 0.06 59.94 11.10
N LEU A 290 1.23 60.03 11.73
CA LEU A 290 2.53 59.83 11.09
C LEU A 290 2.85 58.33 10.94
N GLU A 291 2.45 57.48 11.87
CA GLU A 291 2.58 56.01 11.77
C GLU A 291 1.79 55.45 10.58
N ALA A 292 0.59 55.98 10.31
CA ALA A 292 -0.20 55.63 9.13
C ALA A 292 0.50 55.94 7.78
N CYS A 293 1.52 56.81 7.79
CA CYS A 293 2.32 57.13 6.62
C CYS A 293 3.57 56.24 6.45
N LEU A 294 3.92 55.37 7.41
CA LEU A 294 5.07 54.45 7.34
C LEU A 294 4.79 53.22 6.45
N VAL A 295 4.34 53.47 5.22
CA VAL A 295 3.89 52.44 4.29
C VAL A 295 5.06 51.67 3.65
N VAL A 296 4.89 50.36 3.51
CA VAL A 296 5.77 49.45 2.77
C VAL A 296 4.94 48.76 1.69
N GLN A 297 5.30 48.90 0.42
CA GLN A 297 4.54 48.26 -0.68
C GLN A 297 5.43 47.30 -1.49
N TYR A 298 4.93 46.08 -1.65
CA TYR A 298 5.54 45.03 -2.46
C TYR A 298 4.82 44.85 -3.80
N LYS A 299 5.56 44.33 -4.78
CA LYS A 299 5.10 44.12 -6.15
C LYS A 299 4.21 42.88 -6.26
N SER A 300 2.92 43.09 -6.43
CA SER A 300 1.96 42.00 -6.73
C SER A 300 2.40 41.20 -7.97
N PRO A 301 2.36 39.86 -7.93
CA PRO A 301 2.77 39.03 -9.06
C PRO A 301 1.77 39.13 -10.22
N ALA A 302 2.29 39.23 -11.45
CA ALA A 302 1.47 39.08 -12.65
C ALA A 302 1.01 37.62 -12.79
N LYS A 303 -0.29 37.39 -13.00
CA LYS A 303 -0.86 36.04 -13.20
C LYS A 303 -0.24 35.38 -14.44
N GLN A 304 0.61 34.38 -14.25
CA GLN A 304 1.18 33.60 -15.35
C GLN A 304 0.29 32.40 -15.70
N ASN A 305 0.13 32.13 -17.00
CA ASN A 305 -0.65 30.98 -17.47
C ASN A 305 0.13 29.67 -17.31
N TYR A 306 -0.30 28.83 -16.36
CA TYR A 306 0.29 27.51 -16.09
C TYR A 306 -0.02 26.43 -17.14
N THR A 307 -0.59 26.78 -18.30
CA THR A 307 -1.02 25.84 -19.35
C THR A 307 0.11 24.92 -19.82
N TYR A 308 1.32 25.45 -20.02
CA TYR A 308 2.50 24.66 -20.38
C TYR A 308 2.98 23.72 -19.27
N ALA A 309 2.77 24.08 -18.00
CA ALA A 309 3.11 23.22 -16.86
C ALA A 309 2.15 22.02 -16.77
N TRP A 310 0.86 22.25 -16.99
CA TRP A 310 -0.14 21.18 -17.10
C TRP A 310 0.09 20.28 -18.33
N ALA A 311 0.47 20.86 -19.47
CA ALA A 311 0.83 20.07 -20.66
C ALA A 311 2.07 19.19 -20.41
N PHE A 312 3.08 19.70 -19.71
CA PHE A 312 4.28 18.94 -19.33
C PHE A 312 3.97 17.81 -18.33
N LEU A 313 3.14 18.07 -17.31
CA LEU A 313 2.64 17.04 -16.40
C LEU A 313 1.82 15.97 -17.13
N GLY A 314 0.97 16.36 -18.08
CA GLY A 314 0.22 15.44 -18.94
C GLY A 314 1.14 14.55 -19.79
N ALA A 315 2.19 15.13 -20.39
CA ALA A 315 3.18 14.37 -21.16
C ALA A 315 3.96 13.36 -20.29
N ILE A 316 4.32 13.74 -19.05
CA ILE A 316 4.93 12.81 -18.07
C ILE A 316 3.95 11.70 -17.71
N ALA A 317 2.69 12.02 -17.41
CA ALA A 317 1.67 11.03 -17.06
C ALA A 317 1.44 10.01 -18.21
N ILE A 318 1.43 10.49 -19.47
CA ILE A 318 1.36 9.63 -20.66
C ILE A 318 2.61 8.75 -20.78
N ALA A 319 3.81 9.29 -20.60
CA ALA A 319 5.05 8.51 -20.66
C ALA A 319 5.10 7.43 -19.56
N CYS A 320 4.72 7.76 -18.33
CA CYS A 320 4.60 6.80 -17.23
C CYS A 320 3.51 5.75 -17.49
N GLY A 321 2.36 6.13 -18.06
CA GLY A 321 1.30 5.20 -18.44
C GLY A 321 1.73 4.22 -19.53
N ILE A 322 2.44 4.70 -20.56
CA ILE A 322 3.03 3.87 -21.62
C ILE A 322 4.07 2.90 -21.03
N TRP A 323 4.97 3.38 -20.18
CA TRP A 323 6.00 2.56 -19.54
C TRP A 323 5.40 1.49 -18.62
N SER A 324 4.37 1.85 -17.83
CA SER A 324 3.59 0.93 -17.01
C SER A 324 2.89 -0.14 -17.87
N PHE A 325 2.22 0.25 -18.96
CA PHE A 325 1.58 -0.69 -19.87
C PHE A 325 2.56 -1.68 -20.49
N PHE A 326 3.72 -1.23 -20.98
CA PHE A 326 4.73 -2.12 -21.56
C PHE A 326 5.33 -3.07 -20.52
N THR A 327 5.68 -2.57 -19.32
CA THR A 327 6.26 -3.41 -18.26
C THR A 327 5.27 -4.45 -17.72
N ILE A 328 4.00 -4.09 -17.50
CA ILE A 328 2.92 -5.03 -17.14
C ILE A 328 2.71 -6.07 -18.25
N ARG A 329 2.67 -5.64 -19.52
CA ARG A 329 2.47 -6.56 -20.65
C ARG A 329 3.61 -7.57 -20.81
N GLU A 330 4.86 -7.18 -20.54
CA GLU A 330 5.98 -8.12 -20.48
C GLU A 330 5.86 -9.10 -19.30
N GLN A 331 5.51 -8.59 -18.11
CA GLN A 331 5.34 -9.41 -16.91
C GLN A 331 4.28 -10.52 -17.13
N LEU A 332 3.15 -10.17 -17.76
CA LEU A 332 2.09 -11.12 -18.10
C LEU A 332 2.54 -12.16 -19.14
N ARG A 333 3.26 -11.76 -20.20
CA ARG A 333 3.83 -12.72 -21.17
C ARG A 333 4.81 -13.68 -20.50
N TRP A 334 5.68 -13.15 -19.63
CA TRP A 334 6.65 -13.94 -18.88
C TRP A 334 5.98 -14.98 -17.97
N GLN A 335 4.94 -14.57 -17.22
CA GLN A 335 4.14 -15.49 -16.40
C GLN A 335 3.46 -16.56 -17.26
N ALA A 336 2.86 -16.20 -18.40
CA ALA A 336 2.26 -17.16 -19.32
C ALA A 336 3.27 -18.17 -19.90
N TYR A 337 4.51 -17.75 -20.15
CA TYR A 337 5.58 -18.66 -20.59
C TYR A 337 6.04 -19.61 -19.47
N LEU A 338 6.25 -19.11 -18.25
CA LEU A 338 6.54 -19.96 -17.08
C LEU A 338 5.40 -20.94 -16.78
N GLN A 339 4.15 -20.51 -16.91
CA GLN A 339 2.98 -21.38 -16.78
C GLN A 339 2.94 -22.46 -17.87
N LYS A 340 3.21 -22.12 -19.13
CA LYS A 340 3.32 -23.10 -20.23
C LYS A 340 4.45 -24.11 -20.02
N LEU A 341 5.59 -23.70 -19.45
CA LEU A 341 6.70 -24.59 -19.09
C LEU A 341 6.29 -25.56 -17.99
N ASN A 342 5.75 -25.05 -16.88
CA ASN A 342 5.33 -25.88 -15.74
C ASN A 342 4.09 -26.74 -16.04
N SER A 343 3.33 -26.42 -17.09
CA SER A 343 2.26 -27.27 -17.62
C SER A 343 2.75 -28.28 -18.66
N GLN A 344 4.03 -28.27 -19.06
CA GLN A 344 4.58 -29.36 -19.86
C GLN A 344 5.00 -30.51 -18.93
N PRO A 345 4.56 -31.75 -19.20
CA PRO A 345 5.09 -32.91 -18.49
C PRO A 345 6.59 -33.07 -18.78
N GLY A 346 7.34 -33.64 -17.83
CA GLY A 346 8.80 -33.80 -17.95
C GLY A 346 9.62 -32.51 -17.91
N ILE A 347 9.03 -31.36 -17.55
CA ILE A 347 9.72 -30.08 -17.30
C ILE A 347 9.40 -29.61 -15.88
N VAL A 348 10.45 -29.29 -15.10
CA VAL A 348 10.31 -28.74 -13.74
C VAL A 348 11.18 -27.49 -13.63
N VAL A 349 10.58 -26.30 -13.59
CA VAL A 349 11.31 -25.07 -13.27
C VAL A 349 11.61 -25.04 -11.77
N ILE A 350 12.89 -24.91 -11.41
CA ILE A 350 13.33 -24.78 -10.01
C ILE A 350 13.37 -23.31 -9.60
N ASN A 351 13.92 -22.44 -10.46
CA ASN A 351 14.12 -21.02 -10.16
C ASN A 351 14.07 -20.19 -11.45
N SER A 352 13.39 -19.04 -11.38
CA SER A 352 13.24 -18.08 -12.47
C SER A 352 13.52 -16.67 -11.98
N GLN A 353 14.51 -15.98 -12.57
CA GLN A 353 14.97 -14.66 -12.15
C GLN A 353 14.99 -13.66 -13.32
N LYS A 354 14.83 -12.37 -13.02
CA LYS A 354 14.91 -11.27 -14.00
C LYS A 354 16.09 -10.37 -13.62
N GLY A 355 17.03 -10.16 -14.54
CA GLY A 355 18.26 -9.39 -14.29
C GLY A 355 18.82 -8.77 -15.58
N PHE A 356 19.26 -7.52 -15.51
CA PHE A 356 19.84 -6.77 -16.63
C PHE A 356 19.04 -6.84 -17.95
N GLY A 357 17.71 -6.76 -17.86
CA GLY A 357 16.80 -6.83 -19.03
C GLY A 357 16.63 -8.23 -19.64
N LYS A 358 17.24 -9.26 -19.05
CA LYS A 358 17.08 -10.67 -19.43
C LYS A 358 16.33 -11.43 -18.34
N TYR A 359 15.82 -12.60 -18.72
CA TYR A 359 15.25 -13.58 -17.83
C TYR A 359 16.14 -14.84 -17.82
N PHE A 360 16.37 -15.40 -16.64
CA PHE A 360 17.14 -16.63 -16.44
C PHE A 360 16.21 -17.71 -15.84
N ILE A 361 16.21 -18.90 -16.45
CA ILE A 361 15.50 -20.08 -15.94
C ILE A 361 16.52 -21.16 -15.61
N SER A 362 16.35 -21.79 -14.45
CA SER A 362 17.02 -23.04 -14.11
C SER A 362 15.98 -24.09 -13.71
N GLY A 363 16.20 -25.34 -14.12
CA GLY A 363 15.23 -26.41 -13.92
C GLY A 363 15.76 -27.78 -14.35
N MET A 364 14.92 -28.80 -14.17
CA MET A 364 15.16 -30.16 -14.64
C MET A 364 14.27 -30.45 -15.86
N ARG A 365 14.80 -31.21 -16.82
CA ARG A 365 14.09 -31.59 -18.06
C ARG A 365 14.36 -33.04 -18.44
N ASP A 366 13.34 -33.80 -18.81
CA ASP A 366 13.52 -35.10 -19.45
C ASP A 366 14.02 -34.91 -20.90
N PRO A 367 15.04 -35.65 -21.38
CA PRO A 367 15.49 -35.56 -22.77
C PRO A 367 14.37 -35.67 -23.82
N LEU A 368 13.33 -36.46 -23.54
CA LEU A 368 12.18 -36.73 -24.42
C LEU A 368 11.01 -35.73 -24.24
N ALA A 369 11.13 -34.73 -23.36
CA ALA A 369 10.17 -33.64 -23.22
C ALA A 369 10.23 -32.66 -24.41
N VAL A 370 9.27 -31.73 -24.46
CA VAL A 370 9.25 -30.62 -25.45
C VAL A 370 10.46 -29.70 -25.22
N ASP A 371 11.10 -29.22 -26.29
CA ASP A 371 12.19 -28.24 -26.20
C ASP A 371 11.63 -26.86 -25.76
N PRO A 372 12.08 -26.30 -24.62
CA PRO A 372 11.69 -24.97 -24.14
C PRO A 372 11.80 -23.87 -25.20
N ASN A 373 12.78 -23.93 -26.11
CA ASN A 373 12.95 -22.92 -27.15
C ASN A 373 11.75 -22.85 -28.12
N THR A 374 11.10 -23.99 -28.40
CA THR A 374 9.89 -24.04 -29.24
C THR A 374 8.69 -23.39 -28.55
N LEU A 375 8.63 -23.48 -27.22
CA LEU A 375 7.57 -22.87 -26.41
C LEU A 375 7.71 -21.35 -26.32
N ILE A 376 8.94 -20.81 -26.32
CA ILE A 376 9.19 -19.34 -26.37
C ILE A 376 8.53 -18.74 -27.62
N GLN A 377 8.72 -19.36 -28.78
CA GLN A 377 8.19 -18.88 -30.07
C GLN A 377 6.65 -18.71 -30.02
N GLN A 378 5.95 -19.56 -29.26
CA GLN A 378 4.50 -19.52 -29.07
C GLN A 378 4.01 -18.53 -27.98
N THR A 379 4.85 -17.59 -27.52
CA THR A 379 4.50 -16.63 -26.44
C THR A 379 4.80 -15.17 -26.78
N ASN A 380 5.29 -14.89 -27.98
CA ASN A 380 5.69 -13.55 -28.44
C ASN A 380 6.68 -12.86 -27.45
N ILE A 381 7.58 -13.65 -26.87
CA ILE A 381 8.77 -13.21 -26.14
C ILE A 381 9.97 -13.31 -27.09
N ASN A 382 10.88 -12.35 -27.06
CA ASN A 382 12.13 -12.41 -27.83
C ASN A 382 13.06 -13.50 -27.24
N PRO A 383 13.43 -14.56 -27.98
CA PRO A 383 14.28 -15.63 -27.45
C PRO A 383 15.63 -15.13 -26.92
N LYS A 384 16.19 -14.06 -27.49
CA LYS A 384 17.47 -13.48 -27.04
C LYS A 384 17.41 -12.84 -25.63
N MET A 385 16.21 -12.66 -25.08
CA MET A 385 16.00 -12.18 -23.71
C MET A 385 15.90 -13.31 -22.68
N VAL A 386 15.76 -14.57 -23.11
CA VAL A 386 15.62 -15.74 -22.21
C VAL A 386 16.89 -16.58 -22.29
N SER A 387 17.57 -16.71 -21.15
CA SER A 387 18.61 -17.73 -20.95
C SER A 387 18.01 -18.86 -20.10
N SER A 388 18.30 -20.12 -20.45
CA SER A 388 17.79 -21.25 -19.68
C SER A 388 18.83 -22.36 -19.55
N GLN A 389 18.93 -22.92 -18.34
CA GLN A 389 19.85 -23.98 -17.97
C GLN A 389 19.05 -25.18 -17.45
N TRP A 390 19.08 -26.29 -18.20
CA TRP A 390 18.30 -27.48 -17.91
C TRP A 390 19.22 -28.63 -17.52
N GLN A 391 19.04 -29.16 -16.31
CA GLN A 391 19.68 -30.40 -15.89
C GLN A 391 18.87 -31.60 -16.41
N PRO A 392 19.50 -32.62 -17.01
CA PRO A 392 18.78 -33.81 -17.45
C PRO A 392 18.33 -34.63 -16.24
N TYR A 393 17.07 -35.06 -16.24
CA TYR A 393 16.57 -36.11 -15.35
C TYR A 393 15.76 -37.12 -16.16
N LEU A 394 15.32 -38.22 -15.54
CA LEU A 394 14.39 -39.16 -16.15
C LEU A 394 13.03 -39.01 -15.46
N SER A 395 12.02 -38.54 -16.20
CA SER A 395 10.65 -38.63 -15.72
C SER A 395 10.18 -40.08 -15.81
N LEU A 396 9.50 -40.55 -14.75
CA LEU A 396 8.93 -41.90 -14.69
C LEU A 396 7.46 -41.93 -15.16
N GLU A 397 6.88 -40.78 -15.52
CA GLU A 397 5.51 -40.70 -16.05
C GLU A 397 5.30 -41.65 -17.24
N PRO A 398 4.12 -42.29 -17.35
CA PRO A 398 3.77 -43.23 -18.43
C PRO A 398 4.20 -42.80 -19.83
N GLN A 399 4.03 -41.52 -20.17
CA GLN A 399 4.30 -41.00 -21.50
C GLN A 399 5.79 -40.93 -21.88
N PHE A 400 6.69 -40.69 -20.92
CA PHE A 400 8.13 -40.70 -21.20
C PHE A 400 8.68 -42.11 -21.07
N THR A 401 8.24 -42.86 -20.06
CA THR A 401 8.65 -44.24 -19.88
C THR A 401 8.23 -45.10 -21.08
N THR A 402 7.02 -44.91 -21.64
CA THR A 402 6.59 -45.59 -22.88
C THR A 402 7.47 -45.22 -24.07
N LYS A 403 7.68 -43.92 -24.37
CA LYS A 403 8.57 -43.49 -25.47
C LYS A 403 10.00 -44.02 -25.33
N ARG A 404 10.52 -44.05 -24.10
CA ARG A 404 11.85 -44.57 -23.75
C ARG A 404 11.93 -46.09 -23.98
N VAL A 405 10.88 -46.83 -23.60
CA VAL A 405 10.73 -48.26 -23.92
C VAL A 405 10.65 -48.50 -25.44
N GLU A 406 9.87 -47.70 -26.17
CA GLU A 406 9.75 -47.82 -27.64
C GLU A 406 11.10 -47.60 -28.34
N GLN A 407 11.87 -46.59 -27.94
CA GLN A 407 13.22 -46.36 -28.47
C GLN A 407 14.18 -47.51 -28.14
N LEU A 408 14.20 -47.98 -26.89
CA LEU A 408 15.15 -49.01 -26.44
C LEU A 408 14.81 -50.43 -26.93
N LEU A 409 13.53 -50.80 -27.00
CA LEU A 409 13.09 -52.12 -27.47
C LEU A 409 12.83 -52.17 -28.97
N SER A 410 12.69 -51.02 -29.65
CA SER A 410 12.41 -50.92 -31.09
C SER A 410 11.32 -51.91 -31.56
N PRO A 411 10.08 -51.80 -31.05
CA PRO A 411 9.01 -52.74 -31.36
C PRO A 411 8.67 -52.74 -32.86
N PRO A 412 8.28 -53.89 -33.44
CA PRO A 412 7.70 -53.93 -34.78
C PRO A 412 6.35 -53.19 -34.78
N GLN A 413 5.95 -52.63 -35.92
CA GLN A 413 4.70 -51.86 -36.11
C GLN A 413 3.42 -52.64 -35.72
N THR A 414 3.51 -53.96 -35.58
CA THR A 414 2.43 -54.86 -35.15
C THR A 414 2.33 -55.04 -33.63
N VAL A 415 3.16 -54.35 -32.83
CA VAL A 415 3.14 -54.31 -31.37
C VAL A 415 2.80 -52.91 -30.88
N SER A 416 1.91 -52.82 -29.88
CA SER A 416 1.73 -51.60 -29.08
C SER A 416 2.24 -51.84 -27.67
N LEU A 417 3.03 -50.88 -27.17
CA LEU A 417 3.60 -50.85 -25.83
C LEU A 417 2.97 -49.70 -25.05
N GLN A 418 2.60 -49.96 -23.79
CA GLN A 418 2.09 -48.96 -22.87
C GLN A 418 2.62 -49.25 -21.46
N VAL A 419 2.98 -48.20 -20.71
CA VAL A 419 3.42 -48.32 -19.32
C VAL A 419 2.35 -47.73 -18.40
N ASP A 420 1.97 -48.43 -17.33
CA ASP A 420 1.02 -47.91 -16.34
C ASP A 420 1.69 -47.05 -15.26
N ASN A 421 0.90 -46.44 -14.37
CA ASN A 421 1.41 -45.62 -13.26
C ASN A 421 2.25 -46.41 -12.24
N ASN A 422 2.23 -47.75 -12.29
CA ASN A 422 2.96 -48.65 -11.40
C ASN A 422 4.26 -49.19 -12.05
N GLY A 423 4.60 -48.73 -13.25
CA GLY A 423 5.74 -49.22 -14.03
C GLY A 423 5.53 -50.58 -14.71
N VAL A 424 4.29 -51.05 -14.85
CA VAL A 424 3.99 -52.28 -15.59
C VAL A 424 4.00 -51.97 -17.08
N LEU A 425 4.98 -52.54 -17.80
CA LEU A 425 5.03 -52.52 -19.26
C LEU A 425 4.05 -53.55 -19.81
N ILE A 426 2.92 -53.07 -20.32
CA ILE A 426 1.92 -53.86 -21.04
C ILE A 426 2.32 -53.89 -22.52
N ALA A 427 2.53 -55.10 -23.05
CA ALA A 427 2.87 -55.33 -24.44
C ALA A 427 1.75 -56.13 -25.12
N THR A 428 1.28 -55.65 -26.28
CA THR A 428 0.12 -56.21 -26.99
C THR A 428 0.38 -56.32 -28.49
N GLY A 429 -0.32 -57.21 -29.19
CA GLY A 429 -0.26 -57.35 -30.65
C GLY A 429 0.46 -58.60 -31.12
N HIS A 430 1.21 -58.52 -32.22
CA HIS A 430 1.90 -59.66 -32.84
C HIS A 430 3.40 -59.35 -33.01
N ALA A 431 4.29 -60.26 -32.61
CA ALA A 431 5.73 -60.05 -32.79
C ALA A 431 6.49 -61.32 -33.19
N PRO A 432 7.67 -61.17 -33.85
CA PRO A 432 8.58 -62.28 -34.08
C PRO A 432 9.14 -62.83 -32.76
N ARG A 433 9.27 -64.16 -32.67
CA ARG A 433 9.82 -64.91 -31.53
C ARG A 433 11.09 -64.27 -30.96
N LYS A 434 12.02 -63.91 -31.85
CA LYS A 434 13.31 -63.29 -31.48
C LYS A 434 13.11 -61.99 -30.69
N TRP A 435 12.22 -61.11 -31.15
CA TRP A 435 11.95 -59.83 -30.49
C TRP A 435 11.35 -60.04 -29.10
N ILE A 436 10.39 -60.97 -28.94
CA ILE A 436 9.78 -61.30 -27.64
C ILE A 436 10.85 -61.77 -26.65
N LEU A 437 11.78 -62.61 -27.09
CA LEU A 437 12.86 -63.13 -26.24
C LEU A 437 13.89 -62.07 -25.85
N GLU A 438 14.21 -61.11 -26.73
CA GLU A 438 15.10 -60.00 -26.35
C GLU A 438 14.39 -58.97 -25.47
N ALA A 439 13.11 -58.62 -25.75
CA ALA A 439 12.31 -57.75 -24.88
C ALA A 439 12.22 -58.28 -23.44
N ARG A 440 12.02 -59.60 -23.29
CA ARG A 440 12.07 -60.31 -21.99
C ARG A 440 13.42 -60.24 -21.26
N LYS A 441 14.53 -60.00 -21.97
CA LYS A 441 15.88 -59.79 -21.40
C LYS A 441 16.26 -58.32 -21.18
N LEU A 442 15.54 -57.38 -21.79
CA LEU A 442 15.94 -55.97 -21.82
C LEU A 442 15.06 -55.06 -20.95
N TRP A 443 13.81 -55.44 -20.70
CA TRP A 443 12.86 -54.58 -19.96
C TRP A 443 13.34 -54.14 -18.57
N TYR A 444 14.09 -54.98 -17.85
CA TYR A 444 14.56 -54.70 -16.49
C TYR A 444 15.74 -53.70 -16.42
N PHE A 445 16.36 -53.38 -17.56
CA PHE A 445 17.34 -52.29 -17.65
C PHE A 445 16.68 -50.91 -17.86
N ILE A 446 15.37 -50.85 -18.09
CA ILE A 446 14.68 -49.60 -18.47
C ILE A 446 14.19 -48.87 -17.19
N PRO A 447 14.70 -47.66 -16.88
CA PRO A 447 14.31 -46.93 -15.69
C PRO A 447 12.81 -46.62 -15.67
N GLY A 448 12.15 -47.03 -14.59
CA GLY A 448 10.70 -46.89 -14.39
C GLY A 448 9.88 -48.17 -14.62
N ILE A 449 10.46 -49.25 -15.16
CA ILE A 449 9.72 -50.51 -15.35
C ILE A 449 9.90 -51.46 -14.16
N THR A 450 8.79 -51.86 -13.56
CA THR A 450 8.73 -52.82 -12.44
C THR A 450 8.41 -54.25 -12.91
N LYS A 451 7.70 -54.39 -14.04
CA LYS A 451 7.20 -55.68 -14.54
C LYS A 451 6.87 -55.63 -16.03
N LEU A 452 7.14 -56.72 -16.75
CA LEU A 452 6.62 -56.96 -18.10
C LEU A 452 5.33 -57.80 -18.07
N GLN A 453 4.31 -57.37 -18.82
CA GLN A 453 3.07 -58.11 -19.08
C GLN A 453 2.88 -58.29 -20.60
N ASP A 454 3.22 -59.48 -21.08
CA ASP A 454 3.19 -59.87 -22.50
C ASP A 454 2.12 -60.93 -22.83
N LYS A 455 1.19 -61.20 -21.89
CA LYS A 455 0.10 -62.18 -22.06
C LYS A 455 -0.77 -61.95 -23.31
N ASN A 456 -0.86 -60.70 -23.76
CA ASN A 456 -1.68 -60.26 -24.89
C ASN A 456 -0.86 -60.15 -26.19
N LEU A 457 0.35 -60.73 -26.22
CA LEU A 457 1.29 -60.61 -27.31
C LEU A 457 1.51 -61.97 -27.99
N VAL A 458 1.15 -62.03 -29.26
CA VAL A 458 1.05 -63.26 -30.05
C VAL A 458 2.34 -63.50 -30.83
N ASP A 459 2.98 -64.62 -30.51
CA ASP A 459 4.15 -65.18 -31.19
C ASP A 459 3.79 -65.57 -32.63
N ILE A 460 4.33 -64.85 -33.62
CA ILE A 460 3.96 -64.99 -35.04
C ILE A 460 4.33 -66.39 -35.55
N GLU A 461 5.55 -66.84 -35.28
CA GLU A 461 6.08 -68.11 -35.72
C GLU A 461 5.32 -69.28 -35.07
N LEU A 462 4.95 -69.18 -33.78
CA LEU A 462 4.14 -70.20 -33.12
C LEU A 462 2.72 -70.28 -33.70
N ARG A 463 2.07 -69.14 -33.97
CA ARG A 463 0.75 -69.11 -34.64
C ARG A 463 0.82 -69.67 -36.07
N GLN A 464 1.91 -69.43 -36.80
CA GLN A 464 2.15 -70.03 -38.12
C GLN A 464 2.36 -71.55 -38.01
N LEU A 465 3.11 -72.03 -37.00
CA LEU A 465 3.33 -73.45 -36.77
C LEU A 465 2.01 -74.21 -36.51
N GLU A 466 1.14 -73.65 -35.67
CA GLU A 466 -0.20 -74.21 -35.40
C GLU A 466 -1.08 -74.21 -36.66
N SER A 467 -1.03 -73.14 -37.47
CA SER A 467 -1.73 -73.07 -38.75
C SER A 467 -1.26 -74.14 -39.73
N TYR A 468 0.06 -74.32 -39.91
CA TYR A 468 0.59 -75.36 -40.80
C TYR A 468 0.32 -76.77 -40.26
N LYS A 469 0.42 -77.00 -38.95
CA LYS A 469 -0.03 -78.25 -38.32
C LYS A 469 -1.48 -78.56 -38.71
N LYS A 470 -2.41 -77.62 -38.51
CA LYS A 470 -3.82 -77.81 -38.83
C LYS A 470 -4.05 -78.08 -40.33
N GLN A 471 -3.36 -77.37 -41.21
CA GLN A 471 -3.43 -77.59 -42.67
C GLN A 471 -2.94 -78.99 -43.09
N ILE A 472 -1.93 -79.54 -42.42
CA ILE A 472 -1.39 -80.89 -42.67
C ILE A 472 -2.36 -81.96 -42.13
N GLU A 473 -2.85 -81.81 -40.89
CA GLU A 473 -3.77 -82.77 -40.26
C GLU A 473 -5.15 -82.81 -40.94
N GLN A 474 -5.59 -81.70 -41.52
CA GLN A 474 -6.80 -81.64 -42.35
C GLN A 474 -6.60 -82.17 -43.78
N LYS A 475 -5.36 -82.50 -44.21
CA LYS A 475 -5.11 -83.02 -45.55
C LYS A 475 -5.41 -84.51 -45.62
N ILE A 476 -6.23 -84.88 -46.59
CA ILE A 476 -6.57 -86.26 -46.93
C ILE A 476 -6.24 -86.49 -48.41
N LEU A 477 -5.66 -87.64 -48.72
CA LEU A 477 -5.34 -88.09 -50.08
C LEU A 477 -6.07 -89.41 -50.35
N PHE A 478 -6.88 -89.47 -51.40
CA PHE A 478 -7.69 -90.66 -51.71
C PHE A 478 -7.01 -91.60 -52.73
N PHE A 479 -7.24 -92.90 -52.55
CA PHE A 479 -6.61 -93.98 -53.31
C PHE A 479 -7.62 -94.88 -54.03
N SER A 480 -7.25 -95.32 -55.23
CA SER A 480 -8.00 -96.27 -56.04
C SER A 480 -8.24 -97.61 -55.31
N GLU A 481 -9.27 -98.35 -55.73
CA GLU A 481 -9.61 -99.66 -55.15
C GLU A 481 -8.47 -100.67 -55.40
N GLY A 482 -8.13 -101.50 -54.41
CA GLY A 482 -7.06 -102.50 -54.49
C GLY A 482 -5.61 -101.98 -54.59
N THR A 483 -5.36 -100.80 -55.17
CA THR A 483 -4.01 -100.35 -55.52
C THR A 483 -3.42 -99.31 -54.56
N THR A 484 -2.13 -99.00 -54.76
CA THR A 484 -1.44 -97.87 -54.13
C THR A 484 -1.54 -96.58 -54.97
N GLU A 485 -2.42 -96.52 -55.96
CA GLU A 485 -2.53 -95.36 -56.84
C GLU A 485 -3.45 -94.30 -56.26
N LEU A 486 -3.06 -93.04 -56.42
CA LEU A 486 -3.87 -91.89 -56.06
C LEU A 486 -5.01 -91.74 -57.07
N MET A 487 -6.16 -91.25 -56.62
CA MET A 487 -7.25 -90.93 -57.55
C MET A 487 -6.88 -89.74 -58.45
N PRO A 488 -7.47 -89.61 -59.65
CA PRO A 488 -7.28 -88.44 -60.51
C PRO A 488 -7.52 -87.13 -59.74
N GLY A 489 -6.62 -86.14 -59.89
CA GLY A 489 -6.66 -84.88 -59.17
C GLY A 489 -6.13 -84.89 -57.72
N GLU A 490 -5.86 -86.06 -57.13
CA GLU A 490 -5.25 -86.12 -55.78
C GLU A 490 -3.74 -85.84 -55.81
N ALA A 491 -3.07 -86.12 -56.93
CA ALA A 491 -1.64 -85.86 -57.12
C ALA A 491 -1.30 -84.36 -57.02
N ASP A 492 -2.16 -83.48 -57.51
CA ASP A 492 -1.97 -82.01 -57.54
C ASP A 492 -1.99 -81.39 -56.13
N LYS A 493 -2.46 -82.15 -55.13
CA LYS A 493 -2.42 -81.76 -53.72
C LYS A 493 -1.04 -81.98 -53.09
N LEU A 494 -0.19 -82.81 -53.69
CA LEU A 494 1.12 -83.20 -53.13
C LEU A 494 2.13 -82.05 -53.03
N PRO A 495 2.32 -81.15 -54.04
CA PRO A 495 3.27 -80.05 -53.91
C PRO A 495 2.88 -79.06 -52.81
N ASN A 496 1.58 -78.76 -52.68
CA ASN A 496 1.05 -77.88 -51.64
C ASN A 496 1.18 -78.50 -50.22
N LEU A 497 0.99 -79.82 -50.11
CA LEU A 497 1.26 -80.57 -48.88
C LEU A 497 2.76 -80.53 -48.52
N PHE A 498 3.65 -80.78 -49.49
CA PHE A 498 5.11 -80.68 -49.31
C PHE A 498 5.53 -79.29 -48.81
N ILE A 499 5.03 -78.21 -49.42
CA ILE A 499 5.32 -76.83 -48.99
C ILE A 499 4.86 -76.58 -47.54
N SER A 500 3.65 -77.04 -47.19
CA SER A 500 3.10 -76.89 -45.84
C SER A 500 3.90 -77.67 -44.80
N ILE A 501 4.27 -78.92 -45.12
CA ILE A 501 5.13 -79.78 -44.30
C ILE A 501 6.50 -79.12 -44.09
N ARG A 502 7.17 -78.69 -45.16
CA ARG A 502 8.50 -78.07 -45.09
C ARG A 502 8.48 -76.83 -44.19
N LYS A 503 7.51 -75.91 -44.39
CA LYS A 503 7.36 -74.72 -43.54
C LYS A 503 7.06 -75.09 -42.07
N CYS A 504 6.25 -76.11 -41.82
CA CYS A 504 6.00 -76.61 -40.46
C CYS A 504 7.30 -77.07 -39.76
N LEU A 505 8.13 -77.87 -40.46
CA LEU A 505 9.39 -78.40 -39.93
C LEU A 505 10.45 -77.29 -39.75
N ASP A 506 10.57 -76.38 -40.71
CA ASP A 506 11.52 -75.25 -40.67
C ASP A 506 11.18 -74.29 -39.50
N ILE A 507 9.90 -73.95 -39.31
CA ILE A 507 9.44 -73.10 -38.20
C ILE A 507 9.57 -73.81 -36.84
N ALA A 508 9.25 -75.12 -36.76
CA ALA A 508 9.46 -75.89 -35.53
C ALA A 508 10.93 -75.89 -35.11
N LYS A 509 11.85 -76.13 -36.05
CA LYS A 509 13.30 -76.08 -35.83
C LYS A 509 13.76 -74.71 -35.32
N TYR A 510 13.31 -73.63 -35.96
CA TYR A 510 13.62 -72.25 -35.52
C TYR A 510 13.07 -71.95 -34.11
N LEU A 511 11.91 -72.48 -33.74
CA LEU A 511 11.32 -72.35 -32.40
C LEU A 511 11.97 -73.25 -31.32
N GLY A 512 12.99 -74.04 -31.65
CA GLY A 512 13.60 -75.01 -30.72
C GLY A 512 12.67 -76.16 -30.36
N LYS A 513 11.80 -76.56 -31.29
CA LYS A 513 10.83 -77.66 -31.14
C LYS A 513 11.17 -78.81 -32.09
N ASN A 514 10.88 -80.03 -31.63
CA ASN A 514 10.97 -81.22 -32.47
C ASN A 514 9.56 -81.53 -33.01
N ALA A 515 9.43 -81.58 -34.34
CA ALA A 515 8.19 -81.90 -35.02
C ALA A 515 8.32 -83.24 -35.76
N GLN A 516 7.37 -84.15 -35.49
CA GLN A 516 7.27 -85.46 -36.11
C GLN A 516 5.89 -85.64 -36.77
N ILE A 517 5.86 -86.18 -37.98
CA ILE A 517 4.66 -86.30 -38.80
C ILE A 517 4.35 -87.78 -39.03
N GLN A 518 3.26 -88.28 -38.47
CA GLN A 518 2.78 -89.62 -38.74
C GLN A 518 1.93 -89.61 -40.02
N ILE A 519 2.30 -90.47 -40.96
CA ILE A 519 1.58 -90.72 -42.22
C ILE A 519 0.76 -91.99 -42.02
N ILE A 520 -0.55 -91.85 -41.86
CA ILE A 520 -1.46 -92.95 -41.52
C ILE A 520 -2.20 -93.36 -42.79
N GLY A 521 -1.93 -94.58 -43.27
CA GLY A 521 -2.61 -95.18 -44.42
C GLY A 521 -3.77 -96.07 -43.99
N HIS A 522 -4.84 -96.06 -44.77
CA HIS A 522 -6.10 -96.77 -44.50
C HIS A 522 -6.58 -97.53 -45.74
N THR A 523 -7.40 -98.55 -45.51
CA THR A 523 -8.14 -99.28 -46.55
C THR A 523 -9.63 -99.28 -46.25
N SER A 524 -10.44 -99.73 -47.23
CA SER A 524 -11.78 -100.21 -46.97
C SER A 524 -11.76 -101.61 -46.32
N SER A 525 -12.90 -102.07 -45.80
CA SER A 525 -13.10 -103.43 -45.27
C SER A 525 -13.06 -104.54 -46.33
N THR A 526 -13.07 -104.19 -47.62
CA THR A 526 -12.96 -105.13 -48.75
C THR A 526 -11.64 -105.91 -48.70
N GLY A 527 -11.68 -107.26 -48.68
CA GLY A 527 -10.50 -108.12 -48.70
C GLY A 527 -9.99 -108.52 -47.30
N THR A 528 -8.95 -109.36 -47.24
CA THR A 528 -8.45 -109.89 -45.95
C THR A 528 -7.70 -108.83 -45.14
N GLU A 529 -7.70 -108.96 -43.80
CA GLU A 529 -6.95 -108.04 -42.93
C GLU A 529 -5.46 -108.02 -43.26
N GLY A 530 -4.84 -109.17 -43.57
CA GLY A 530 -3.44 -109.26 -43.94
C GLY A 530 -3.10 -108.46 -45.21
N GLN A 531 -3.91 -108.61 -46.26
CA GLN A 531 -3.77 -107.81 -47.48
C GLN A 531 -3.99 -106.32 -47.20
N ASN A 532 -5.01 -105.97 -46.41
CA ASN A 532 -5.33 -104.58 -46.09
C ASN A 532 -4.28 -103.91 -45.19
N LYS A 533 -3.63 -104.65 -44.29
CA LYS A 533 -2.49 -104.19 -43.48
C LYS A 533 -1.26 -103.91 -44.34
N LEU A 534 -0.96 -104.77 -45.31
CA LEU A 534 0.11 -104.53 -46.29
C LEU A 534 -0.22 -103.34 -47.21
N LEU A 535 -1.45 -103.26 -47.73
CA LEU A 535 -1.90 -102.20 -48.64
C LEU A 535 -1.93 -100.82 -47.97
N SER A 536 -2.45 -100.73 -46.73
CA SER A 536 -2.43 -99.49 -45.95
C SER A 536 -1.01 -99.01 -45.66
N GLN A 537 -0.09 -99.91 -45.28
CA GLN A 537 1.32 -99.55 -45.10
C GLN A 537 1.99 -99.13 -46.42
N ALA A 538 1.70 -99.82 -47.53
CA ALA A 538 2.23 -99.48 -48.85
C ALA A 538 1.76 -98.09 -49.33
N ARG A 539 0.51 -97.71 -49.05
CA ARG A 539 -0.02 -96.35 -49.32
C ARG A 539 0.70 -95.28 -48.49
N ALA A 540 0.88 -95.51 -47.19
CA ALA A 540 1.65 -94.60 -46.33
C ALA A 540 3.12 -94.48 -46.79
N ASN A 541 3.74 -95.60 -47.15
CA ASN A 541 5.10 -95.65 -47.68
C ASN A 541 5.25 -94.91 -49.02
N LYS A 542 4.23 -94.95 -49.91
CA LYS A 542 4.28 -94.22 -51.19
C LYS A 542 4.33 -92.71 -51.00
N ILE A 543 3.55 -92.18 -50.04
CA ILE A 543 3.61 -90.75 -49.66
C ILE A 543 4.95 -90.41 -48.99
N LEU A 544 5.47 -91.29 -48.13
CA LEU A 544 6.81 -91.11 -47.54
C LEU A 544 7.91 -91.07 -48.61
N SER A 545 7.87 -91.96 -49.60
CA SER A 545 8.82 -91.99 -50.72
C SER A 545 8.75 -90.74 -51.60
N TYR A 546 7.56 -90.16 -51.80
CA TYR A 546 7.40 -88.87 -52.46
C TYR A 546 8.04 -87.74 -51.63
N LEU A 547 7.75 -87.64 -50.33
CA LEU A 547 8.34 -86.61 -49.47
C LEU A 547 9.87 -86.77 -49.35
N LYS A 548 10.39 -88.00 -49.42
CA LYS A 548 11.82 -88.30 -49.50
C LYS A 548 12.44 -87.85 -50.83
N SER A 549 11.76 -88.05 -51.98
CA SER A 549 12.30 -87.60 -53.28
C SER A 549 12.28 -86.07 -53.44
N GLN A 550 11.39 -85.38 -52.72
CA GLN A 550 11.43 -83.93 -52.56
C GLN A 550 12.44 -83.43 -51.50
N GLY A 551 13.27 -84.32 -50.94
CA GLY A 551 14.43 -83.97 -50.11
C GLY A 551 14.17 -83.75 -48.62
N ILE A 552 13.02 -84.13 -48.06
CA ILE A 552 12.79 -84.01 -46.61
C ILE A 552 13.46 -85.17 -45.85
N ASN A 553 14.04 -84.87 -44.68
CA ASN A 553 14.63 -85.86 -43.77
C ASN A 553 13.56 -86.83 -43.24
N ILE A 554 13.71 -88.12 -43.60
CA ILE A 554 12.78 -89.20 -43.21
C ILE A 554 12.69 -89.43 -41.69
N ASN A 555 13.70 -89.02 -40.90
CA ASN A 555 13.71 -89.22 -39.45
C ASN A 555 12.62 -88.39 -38.72
N GLN A 556 11.99 -87.44 -39.42
CA GLN A 556 10.87 -86.65 -38.92
C GLN A 556 9.50 -87.28 -39.26
N PHE A 557 9.47 -88.47 -39.86
CA PHE A 557 8.24 -89.14 -40.31
C PHE A 557 8.08 -90.55 -39.76
N LYS A 558 6.82 -90.96 -39.58
CA LYS A 558 6.45 -92.34 -39.24
C LYS A 558 5.30 -92.80 -40.13
N ALA A 559 5.57 -93.67 -41.12
CA ALA A 559 4.53 -94.30 -41.93
C ALA A 559 3.88 -95.45 -41.16
N THR A 560 2.55 -95.52 -41.13
CA THR A 560 1.81 -96.57 -40.40
C THR A 560 0.55 -96.96 -41.17
N GLY A 561 0.45 -98.22 -41.59
CA GLY A 561 -0.79 -98.82 -42.08
C GLY A 561 -1.67 -99.28 -40.93
N VAL A 562 -2.94 -98.87 -40.92
CA VAL A 562 -3.92 -99.27 -39.89
C VAL A 562 -5.02 -100.19 -40.44
N SER A 563 -4.84 -100.76 -41.64
CA SER A 563 -5.87 -101.57 -42.32
C SER A 563 -7.18 -100.75 -42.41
N TYR A 564 -8.33 -101.38 -42.15
CA TYR A 564 -9.64 -100.75 -42.01
C TYR A 564 -10.02 -100.42 -40.54
N SER A 565 -9.09 -100.47 -39.58
CA SER A 565 -9.44 -100.36 -38.14
C SER A 565 -9.82 -98.94 -37.67
N LEU A 566 -9.56 -97.91 -38.49
CA LEU A 566 -9.89 -96.51 -38.22
C LEU A 566 -10.69 -95.90 -39.39
N PRO A 567 -11.94 -96.32 -39.62
CA PRO A 567 -12.79 -95.75 -40.66
C PRO A 567 -13.01 -94.24 -40.45
N LEU A 568 -13.17 -93.49 -41.55
CA LEU A 568 -13.64 -92.09 -41.53
C LEU A 568 -15.17 -92.03 -41.46
N GLN A 569 -15.83 -92.98 -42.11
CA GLN A 569 -17.27 -93.22 -42.04
C GLN A 569 -17.56 -94.73 -42.01
N PRO A 570 -18.67 -95.19 -41.38
CA PRO A 570 -19.11 -96.57 -41.46
C PRO A 570 -19.36 -97.02 -42.91
N GLU A 571 -18.92 -98.23 -43.27
CA GLU A 571 -18.85 -98.67 -44.69
C GLU A 571 -20.16 -99.19 -45.29
N VAL A 572 -21.23 -98.41 -45.12
CA VAL A 572 -22.58 -98.74 -45.58
C VAL A 572 -22.76 -98.52 -47.10
N THR A 573 -22.06 -97.56 -47.70
CA THR A 573 -22.19 -97.20 -49.13
C THR A 573 -20.87 -97.28 -49.90
N PRO A 574 -20.88 -97.41 -51.25
CA PRO A 574 -19.66 -97.34 -52.06
C PRO A 574 -18.83 -96.06 -51.83
N GLU A 575 -19.49 -94.94 -51.56
CA GLU A 575 -18.88 -93.64 -51.28
C GLU A 575 -18.16 -93.64 -49.93
N SER A 576 -18.76 -94.23 -48.89
CA SER A 576 -18.10 -94.39 -47.59
C SER A 576 -16.84 -95.28 -47.68
N LYS A 577 -16.89 -96.35 -48.49
CA LYS A 577 -15.71 -97.18 -48.82
C LYS A 577 -14.64 -96.39 -49.58
N LYS A 578 -15.05 -95.55 -50.54
CA LYS A 578 -14.15 -94.62 -51.25
C LYS A 578 -13.46 -93.64 -50.30
N LEU A 579 -14.19 -93.08 -49.32
CA LEU A 579 -13.64 -92.18 -48.31
C LEU A 579 -12.67 -92.89 -47.36
N ASN A 580 -12.88 -94.16 -47.03
CA ASN A 580 -11.98 -94.90 -46.14
C ASN A 580 -10.65 -95.28 -46.81
N ARG A 581 -10.60 -95.43 -48.15
CA ARG A 581 -9.36 -95.64 -48.93
C ARG A 581 -8.51 -94.37 -49.02
N ARG A 582 -7.86 -94.00 -47.92
CA ARG A 582 -7.15 -92.72 -47.76
C ARG A 582 -5.77 -92.82 -47.12
N VAL A 583 -4.97 -91.77 -47.26
CA VAL A 583 -3.89 -91.40 -46.33
C VAL A 583 -4.28 -90.10 -45.61
N SER A 584 -3.97 -90.04 -44.31
CA SER A 584 -4.21 -88.91 -43.41
C SER A 584 -2.98 -88.65 -42.54
N PHE A 585 -2.80 -87.43 -42.02
CA PHE A 585 -1.60 -87.04 -41.27
C PHE A 585 -1.92 -86.68 -39.81
N LYS A 586 -0.95 -86.90 -38.91
CA LYS A 586 -0.94 -86.35 -37.53
C LYS A 586 0.42 -85.69 -37.27
N VAL A 587 0.43 -84.52 -36.65
CA VAL A 587 1.63 -83.73 -36.41
C VAL A 587 1.88 -83.59 -34.90
N PHE A 588 2.88 -84.32 -34.41
CA PHE A 588 3.33 -84.28 -33.03
C PHE A 588 4.43 -83.23 -32.90
N ILE A 589 4.28 -82.30 -31.93
CA ILE A 589 5.22 -81.20 -31.72
C ILE A 589 5.60 -81.20 -30.24
N ALA A 590 6.86 -81.53 -29.95
CA ALA A 590 7.44 -81.47 -28.63
C ALA A 590 8.37 -80.25 -28.51
N ASN A 591 8.58 -79.77 -27.29
CA ASN A 591 9.79 -78.96 -27.03
C ASN A 591 11.00 -79.89 -27.16
N THR A 592 12.06 -79.45 -27.82
CA THR A 592 13.32 -80.20 -27.80
C THR A 592 13.85 -80.15 -26.37
N SER A 593 14.09 -81.32 -25.75
CA SER A 593 14.78 -81.40 -24.47
C SER A 593 16.17 -80.78 -24.60
N LYS A 594 16.47 -79.79 -23.76
CA LYS A 594 17.84 -79.34 -23.49
C LYS A 594 18.56 -80.33 -22.59
#